data_AF-A0A9P4VPU4-F1
#
_entry.id   AF-A0A9P4VPU4-F1
#
_cell.length_a   1.000
_cell.length_b   1.000
_cell.length_c   1.000
_cell.angle_alpha   90.00
_cell.angle_beta   90.00
_cell.angle_gamma   90.00
#
_symmetry.space_group_name_H-M   'P 1'
#
loop_
_entity.id
_entity.type
_entity.pdbx_description
1 polymer ?
#
loop_
_entity_poly.entity_id
_entity_poly.type
_entity_poly.pdbx_seq_one_letter_code
_entity_poly.pdbx_strand_id
1 'polypeptide(L)'
;MGTRVSSPINDEELVTGATLETSSPPAPTLRKRAKGYPHISWLMGENAPRTAFVRGFRARGFGFLLEKQKELHELDKQLSSIEIEYDQHSSQIDCPHDPGSTEAGNPPWKEDIRYRKLAEDFQKKYWKYLDFFDLYSRHAEPHKLRKRYLRVCQYYINEEGEHVLSQTEREIYGTQDEPSAYIEDLLAILPDRAPKFTRLFKDKVVIGVYKAILSRFKKPDRDGLFSYDNESLDFMVDSFVGVIASSLCSALIILAYFIQPPAAQLGIITSGSALVALGMCLTTGAGGKEVWVLIAAFNAVLVVFIAGDRGSQNIV
;
A
#
# COMPACT_ATOMS: atom_id res chain seq x y z
N MET A 1 -30.06 -23.29 -9.58
CA MET A 1 -29.98 -24.64 -9.00
C MET A 1 -28.52 -24.93 -8.69
N GLY A 2 -28.09 -24.76 -7.45
CA GLY A 2 -26.71 -25.01 -7.02
C GLY A 2 -26.76 -25.55 -5.60
N THR A 3 -26.60 -26.86 -5.47
CA THR A 3 -26.64 -27.60 -4.21
C THR A 3 -25.33 -27.42 -3.46
N ARG A 4 -25.38 -26.70 -2.33
CA ARG A 4 -24.29 -26.63 -1.34
C ARG A 4 -24.23 -27.96 -0.59
N VAL A 5 -23.11 -28.65 -0.73
CA VAL A 5 -22.75 -29.83 0.08
C VAL A 5 -22.37 -29.34 1.47
N SER A 6 -23.15 -29.75 2.47
CA SER A 6 -22.93 -29.48 3.89
C SER A 6 -22.08 -30.62 4.45
N SER A 7 -20.94 -30.30 5.06
CA SER A 7 -20.11 -31.28 5.77
C SER A 7 -20.54 -31.31 7.24
N PRO A 8 -20.68 -32.49 7.88
CA PRO A 8 -21.00 -32.59 9.29
C PRO A 8 -19.75 -32.28 10.13
N ILE A 9 -19.90 -31.35 11.06
CA ILE A 9 -18.94 -31.10 12.13
C ILE A 9 -19.25 -32.15 13.20
N ASN A 10 -18.27 -32.99 13.51
CA ASN A 10 -18.34 -33.94 14.61
C ASN A 10 -18.18 -33.16 15.94
N ASP A 11 -19.25 -33.14 16.71
CA ASP A 11 -19.23 -32.91 18.14
C ASP A 11 -18.84 -34.22 18.84
N GLU A 12 -17.73 -34.22 19.60
CA GLU A 12 -17.52 -34.98 20.84
C GLU A 12 -16.02 -35.07 21.15
N GLU A 13 -15.54 -34.23 22.07
CA GLU A 13 -14.67 -34.68 23.16
C GLU A 13 -14.76 -33.70 24.33
N LEU A 14 -15.68 -34.02 25.25
CA LEU A 14 -15.88 -33.37 26.53
C LEU A 14 -14.75 -33.77 27.48
N VAL A 15 -13.58 -33.17 27.33
CA VAL A 15 -12.47 -33.35 28.28
C VAL A 15 -12.79 -32.61 29.57
N THR A 16 -12.96 -33.42 30.61
CA THR A 16 -13.38 -33.06 31.95
C THR A 16 -12.19 -32.51 32.75
N GLY A 17 -12.36 -31.34 33.36
CA GLY A 17 -11.77 -31.01 34.66
C GLY A 17 -10.23 -30.89 34.75
N ALA A 18 -9.68 -29.80 34.22
CA ALA A 18 -8.46 -29.22 34.76
C ALA A 18 -8.80 -27.82 35.29
N THR A 19 -8.73 -27.66 36.60
CA THR A 19 -8.74 -26.38 37.32
C THR A 19 -7.65 -25.50 36.74
N LEU A 20 -8.01 -24.61 35.81
CA LEU A 20 -7.19 -23.49 35.40
C LEU A 20 -7.07 -22.57 36.63
N GLU A 21 -6.00 -22.78 37.39
CA GLU A 21 -5.46 -21.72 38.22
C GLU A 21 -5.22 -20.53 37.31
N THR A 22 -6.07 -19.51 37.47
CA THR A 22 -5.87 -18.16 36.95
C THR A 22 -4.66 -17.56 37.66
N SER A 23 -3.48 -18.08 37.33
CA SER A 23 -2.22 -17.37 37.56
C SER A 23 -2.30 -16.10 36.72
N SER A 24 -2.52 -14.99 37.40
CA SER A 24 -2.31 -13.66 36.84
C SER A 24 -0.97 -13.70 36.09
N PRO A 25 -0.93 -13.38 34.78
CA PRO A 25 0.30 -13.41 34.03
C PRO A 25 1.31 -12.56 34.80
N PRO A 26 2.47 -13.12 35.19
CA PRO A 26 3.44 -12.40 35.99
C PRO A 26 3.74 -11.08 35.28
N ALA A 27 3.56 -9.97 36.00
CA ALA A 27 3.86 -8.63 35.50
C ALA A 27 5.24 -8.64 34.82
N PRO A 28 5.42 -7.94 33.68
CA PRO A 28 6.56 -8.10 32.77
C PRO A 28 7.87 -7.58 33.37
N THR A 29 8.40 -8.29 34.35
CA THR A 29 9.72 -8.07 34.96
C THR A 29 10.84 -8.71 34.14
N LEU A 30 10.51 -9.44 33.06
CA LEU A 30 11.45 -10.01 32.09
C LEU A 30 12.08 -8.98 31.13
N ARG A 31 11.84 -7.68 31.30
CA ARG A 31 12.50 -6.60 30.53
C ARG A 31 13.88 -6.21 31.08
N LYS A 32 14.67 -7.15 31.58
CA LYS A 32 16.12 -6.93 31.66
C LYS A 32 16.68 -6.99 30.24
N ARG A 33 16.68 -5.80 29.61
CA ARG A 33 17.00 -5.44 28.22
C ARG A 33 17.99 -6.40 27.54
N ALA A 34 17.47 -7.39 26.83
CA ALA A 34 18.27 -8.21 25.92
C ALA A 34 18.79 -7.32 24.78
N LYS A 35 20.11 -7.14 24.67
CA LYS A 35 20.74 -6.28 23.64
C LYS A 35 20.48 -6.81 22.21
N GLY A 36 20.57 -5.91 21.23
CA GLY A 36 20.40 -6.22 19.80
C GLY A 36 18.95 -6.36 19.34
N TYR A 37 18.70 -7.24 18.37
CA TYR A 37 17.38 -7.43 17.73
C TYR A 37 16.19 -7.59 18.69
N PRO A 38 16.26 -8.35 19.81
CA PRO A 38 15.13 -8.43 20.74
C PRO A 38 14.73 -7.05 21.28
N HIS A 39 15.69 -6.21 21.63
CA HIS A 39 15.42 -4.85 22.07
C HIS A 39 14.87 -3.96 20.96
N ILE A 40 15.42 -4.04 19.75
CA ILE A 40 14.91 -3.27 18.59
C ILE A 40 13.46 -3.67 18.28
N SER A 41 13.17 -4.98 18.28
CA SER A 41 11.82 -5.49 18.04
C SER A 41 10.83 -5.03 19.11
N TRP A 42 11.27 -5.00 20.37
CA TRP A 42 10.49 -4.48 21.48
C TRP A 42 10.23 -2.97 21.34
N LEU A 43 11.28 -2.19 21.02
CA LEU A 43 11.19 -0.75 20.81
C LEU A 43 10.25 -0.39 19.65
N MET A 44 10.35 -1.13 18.54
CA MET A 44 9.44 -0.99 17.39
C MET A 44 8.01 -1.37 17.74
N GLY A 45 7.81 -2.42 18.55
CA GLY A 45 6.49 -2.88 18.97
C GLY A 45 5.79 -1.91 19.93
N GLU A 46 6.53 -1.31 20.86
CA GLU A 46 5.94 -0.48 21.93
C GLU A 46 5.86 1.00 21.56
N ASN A 47 6.96 1.58 21.07
CA ASN A 47 7.05 3.04 20.90
C ASN A 47 6.66 3.48 19.49
N ALA A 48 6.72 2.58 18.51
CA ALA A 48 6.62 2.96 17.11
C ALA A 48 5.99 1.87 16.21
N PRO A 49 4.80 1.32 16.56
CA PRO A 49 4.22 0.16 15.88
C PRO A 49 4.00 0.40 14.37
N ARG A 50 3.70 1.66 13.97
CA ARG A 50 3.50 2.03 12.56
C ARG A 50 4.78 2.41 11.81
N THR A 51 5.94 2.39 12.47
CA THR A 51 7.25 2.63 11.83
C THR A 51 8.16 1.42 11.95
N ALA A 52 7.61 0.22 12.09
CA ALA A 52 8.38 -1.00 11.97
C ALA A 52 8.97 -1.05 10.55
N PHE A 53 10.29 -1.01 10.46
CA PHE A 53 11.01 -1.13 9.20
C PHE A 53 11.98 -2.30 9.23
N VAL A 54 12.08 -2.97 8.11
CA VAL A 54 12.97 -4.11 7.89
C VAL A 54 13.83 -3.83 6.68
N ARG A 55 14.99 -4.48 6.62
CA ARG A 55 15.83 -4.42 5.42
C ARG A 55 15.16 -5.22 4.31
N GLY A 56 15.01 -4.61 3.14
CA GLY A 56 14.43 -5.22 1.95
C GLY A 56 15.42 -5.97 1.08
N PHE A 57 16.72 -5.76 1.30
CA PHE A 57 17.81 -6.41 0.57
C PHE A 57 17.64 -6.28 -0.96
N ARG A 58 17.23 -5.12 -1.47
CA ARG A 58 16.85 -4.93 -2.89
C ARG A 58 17.96 -5.35 -3.84
N ALA A 59 19.19 -4.96 -3.55
CA ALA A 59 20.35 -5.35 -4.37
C ALA A 59 20.52 -6.88 -4.43
N ARG A 60 20.32 -7.57 -3.30
CA ARG A 60 20.40 -9.04 -3.25
C ARG A 60 19.18 -9.68 -3.91
N GLY A 61 17.99 -9.10 -3.74
CA GLY A 61 16.76 -9.50 -4.41
C GLY A 61 16.91 -9.43 -5.93
N PHE A 62 17.38 -8.31 -6.47
CA PHE A 62 17.70 -8.18 -7.90
C PHE A 62 18.79 -9.15 -8.34
N GLY A 63 19.85 -9.35 -7.54
CA GLY A 63 20.87 -10.35 -7.84
C GLY A 63 20.27 -11.76 -8.00
N PHE A 64 19.37 -12.15 -7.10
CA PHE A 64 18.66 -13.42 -7.17
C PHE A 64 17.74 -13.50 -8.41
N LEU A 65 17.03 -12.41 -8.74
CA LEU A 65 16.19 -12.35 -9.94
C LEU A 65 16.99 -12.49 -11.23
N LEU A 66 18.13 -11.82 -11.32
CA LEU A 66 19.04 -11.91 -12.47
C LEU A 66 19.62 -13.32 -12.61
N GLU A 67 19.95 -13.96 -11.49
CA GLU A 67 20.38 -15.36 -11.48
C GLU A 67 19.27 -16.29 -12.03
N LYS A 68 18.02 -16.07 -11.63
CA LYS A 68 16.87 -16.86 -12.13
C LYS A 68 16.55 -16.59 -13.59
N GLN A 69 16.72 -15.35 -14.04
CA GLN A 69 16.60 -15.00 -15.45
C GLN A 69 17.68 -15.69 -16.29
N LYS A 70 18.93 -15.73 -15.81
CA LYS A 70 20.02 -16.47 -16.46
C LYS A 70 19.69 -17.96 -16.56
N GLU A 71 19.19 -18.55 -15.48
CA GLU A 71 18.79 -19.97 -15.43
C GLU A 71 17.70 -20.28 -16.48
N LEU A 72 16.67 -19.44 -16.58
CA LEU A 72 15.64 -19.58 -17.62
C LEU A 72 16.18 -19.41 -19.03
N HIS A 73 17.07 -18.43 -19.24
CA HIS A 73 17.66 -18.19 -20.55
C HIS A 73 18.55 -19.34 -21.02
N GLU A 74 19.23 -20.03 -20.11
CA GLU A 74 20.02 -21.20 -20.44
C GLU A 74 19.14 -22.39 -20.87
N LEU A 75 18.01 -22.61 -20.19
CA LEU A 75 17.04 -23.64 -20.57
C LEU A 75 16.38 -23.33 -21.92
N ASP A 76 16.08 -22.06 -22.18
CA ASP A 76 15.55 -21.59 -23.46
C ASP A 76 16.53 -21.86 -24.61
N LYS A 77 17.83 -21.55 -24.41
CA LYS A 77 18.88 -21.90 -25.38
C LYS A 77 18.97 -23.40 -25.66
N GLN A 78 18.84 -24.23 -24.62
CA GLN A 78 18.88 -25.69 -24.78
C GLN A 78 17.64 -26.21 -25.53
N LEU A 79 16.46 -25.61 -25.33
CA LEU A 79 15.27 -25.92 -26.12
C LEU A 79 15.46 -25.51 -27.58
N SER A 80 15.94 -24.28 -27.83
CA SER A 80 16.21 -23.79 -29.18
C SER A 80 17.29 -24.60 -29.91
N SER A 81 18.32 -25.09 -29.20
CA SER A 81 19.34 -25.95 -29.84
C SER A 81 18.76 -27.26 -30.32
N ILE A 82 17.84 -27.87 -29.54
CA ILE A 82 17.12 -29.09 -29.97
C ILE A 82 16.28 -28.77 -31.21
N GLU A 83 15.52 -27.68 -31.21
CA GLU A 83 14.71 -27.27 -32.36
C GLU A 83 15.57 -27.09 -33.64
N ILE A 84 16.72 -26.42 -33.52
CA ILE A 84 17.66 -26.23 -34.64
C ILE A 84 18.26 -27.55 -35.12
N GLU A 85 18.65 -28.47 -34.23
CA GLU A 85 19.16 -29.80 -34.58
C GLU A 85 18.14 -30.58 -35.42
N TYR A 86 16.85 -30.50 -35.06
CA TYR A 86 15.78 -31.15 -35.80
C TYR A 86 15.50 -30.50 -37.15
N ASP A 87 15.52 -29.18 -37.25
CA ASP A 87 15.37 -28.47 -38.53
C ASP A 87 16.49 -28.84 -39.49
N GLN A 88 17.74 -28.90 -39.02
CA GLN A 88 18.90 -29.32 -39.81
C GLN A 88 18.76 -30.76 -40.31
N HIS A 89 18.32 -31.70 -39.48
CA HIS A 89 18.09 -33.08 -39.90
C HIS A 89 16.89 -33.26 -40.83
N SER A 90 15.82 -32.47 -40.67
CA SER A 90 14.66 -32.52 -41.57
C SER A 90 15.01 -32.07 -42.98
N SER A 91 15.93 -31.11 -43.15
CA SER A 91 16.35 -30.62 -44.46
C SER A 91 17.08 -31.68 -45.32
N GLN A 92 17.53 -32.77 -44.71
CA GLN A 92 18.24 -33.85 -45.38
C GLN A 92 17.30 -35.00 -45.81
N ILE A 93 16.07 -35.02 -45.30
CA ILE A 93 15.04 -35.97 -45.70
C ILE A 93 14.14 -35.21 -46.67
N ASP A 94 14.25 -35.50 -47.98
CA ASP A 94 13.36 -34.98 -49.03
C ASP A 94 11.91 -35.44 -48.75
N CYS A 95 11.25 -34.80 -47.78
CA CYS A 95 9.82 -34.91 -47.57
C CYS A 95 9.17 -33.98 -48.59
N PRO A 96 8.33 -34.48 -49.51
CA PRO A 96 7.59 -33.64 -50.44
C PRO A 96 6.73 -32.69 -49.62
N HIS A 97 7.11 -31.42 -49.61
CA HIS A 97 6.38 -30.39 -48.91
C HIS A 97 5.05 -30.24 -49.65
N ASP A 98 3.97 -30.82 -49.13
CA ASP A 98 2.62 -30.59 -49.64
C ASP A 98 2.07 -29.34 -48.92
N PRO A 99 2.13 -28.14 -49.55
CA PRO A 99 1.73 -26.89 -48.92
C PRO A 99 0.23 -26.81 -48.61
N GLY A 100 -0.56 -27.82 -49.00
CA GLY A 100 -2.00 -27.89 -48.77
C GLY A 100 -2.42 -28.60 -47.47
N SER A 101 -1.53 -29.34 -46.80
CA SER A 101 -1.89 -30.06 -45.57
C SER A 101 -1.95 -29.10 -44.37
N THR A 102 -3.15 -28.66 -44.03
CA THR A 102 -3.45 -27.80 -42.86
C THR A 102 -3.60 -28.61 -41.57
N GLU A 103 -3.47 -29.94 -41.65
CA GLU A 103 -3.25 -30.77 -40.47
C GLU A 103 -1.80 -30.56 -40.02
N ALA A 104 -1.59 -29.48 -39.26
CA ALA A 104 -0.34 -29.20 -38.57
C ALA A 104 -0.07 -30.31 -37.54
N GLY A 105 0.45 -31.44 -38.03
CA GLY A 105 0.97 -32.51 -37.20
C GLY A 105 1.96 -31.91 -36.21
N ASN A 106 1.97 -32.44 -34.99
CA ASN A 106 2.94 -31.99 -34.00
C ASN A 106 4.34 -32.17 -34.60
N PRO A 107 5.19 -31.13 -34.59
CA PRO A 107 6.52 -31.26 -35.14
C PRO A 107 7.27 -32.39 -34.42
N PRO A 108 8.08 -33.18 -35.14
CA PRO A 108 8.67 -34.43 -34.63
C PRO A 108 9.55 -34.22 -33.39
N TRP A 109 10.12 -33.02 -33.21
CA TRP A 109 10.89 -32.67 -32.01
C TRP A 109 10.05 -32.62 -30.73
N LYS A 110 8.72 -32.41 -30.80
CA LYS A 110 7.83 -32.47 -29.62
C LYS A 110 7.67 -33.88 -29.07
N GLU A 111 8.02 -34.89 -29.86
CA GLU A 111 8.00 -36.29 -29.45
C GLU A 111 9.33 -36.72 -28.81
N ASP A 112 10.40 -35.91 -28.91
CA ASP A 112 11.66 -36.17 -28.21
C ASP A 112 11.43 -36.10 -26.69
N ILE A 113 11.75 -37.20 -26.01
CA ILE A 113 11.69 -37.32 -24.55
C ILE A 113 12.58 -36.25 -23.89
N ARG A 114 13.71 -35.88 -24.51
CA ARG A 114 14.62 -34.83 -24.01
C ARG A 114 13.95 -33.47 -24.08
N TYR A 115 13.34 -33.14 -25.21
CA TYR A 115 12.60 -31.89 -25.39
C TYR A 115 11.47 -31.78 -24.35
N ARG A 116 10.66 -32.83 -24.21
CA ARG A 116 9.51 -32.84 -23.28
C ARG A 116 9.95 -32.61 -21.83
N LYS A 117 10.98 -33.31 -21.37
CA LYS A 117 11.51 -33.13 -20.01
C LYS A 117 12.05 -31.72 -19.79
N LEU A 118 12.78 -31.18 -20.77
CA LEU A 118 13.35 -29.84 -20.67
C LEU A 118 12.26 -28.76 -20.69
N ALA A 119 11.22 -28.93 -21.51
CA ALA A 119 10.06 -28.05 -21.58
C ALA A 119 9.24 -28.08 -20.28
N GLU A 120 9.03 -29.27 -19.70
CA GLU A 120 8.38 -29.43 -18.39
C GLU A 120 9.18 -28.72 -17.28
N ASP A 121 10.50 -28.90 -17.25
CA ASP A 121 11.39 -28.25 -16.28
C ASP A 121 11.40 -26.73 -16.47
N PHE A 122 11.45 -26.24 -17.71
CA PHE A 122 11.33 -24.82 -18.04
C PHE A 122 10.01 -24.25 -17.52
N GLN A 123 8.88 -24.87 -17.86
CA GLN A 123 7.55 -24.42 -17.46
C GLN A 123 7.42 -24.39 -15.93
N LYS A 124 7.88 -25.44 -15.24
CA LYS A 124 7.85 -25.52 -13.77
C LYS A 124 8.66 -24.41 -13.11
N LYS A 125 9.87 -24.14 -13.60
CA LYS A 125 10.74 -23.07 -13.08
C LYS A 125 10.17 -21.70 -13.40
N TYR A 126 9.65 -21.51 -14.62
CA TYR A 126 9.04 -20.26 -15.07
C TYR A 126 7.88 -19.86 -14.17
N TRP A 127 6.92 -20.75 -13.92
CA TRP A 127 5.79 -20.47 -13.02
C TRP A 127 6.24 -20.18 -11.59
N LYS A 128 7.18 -20.96 -11.06
CA LYS A 128 7.75 -20.70 -9.72
C LYS A 128 8.40 -19.32 -9.62
N TYR A 129 9.08 -18.88 -10.68
CA TYR A 129 9.70 -17.57 -10.70
C TYR A 129 8.69 -16.46 -10.92
N LEU A 130 7.66 -16.67 -11.74
CA LEU A 130 6.55 -15.72 -11.90
C LEU A 130 5.85 -15.43 -10.58
N ASP A 131 5.56 -16.44 -9.76
CA ASP A 131 4.98 -16.25 -8.42
C ASP A 131 5.90 -15.41 -7.54
N PHE A 132 7.21 -15.65 -7.63
CA PHE A 132 8.20 -14.85 -6.91
C PHE A 132 8.27 -13.41 -7.44
N PHE A 133 8.19 -13.19 -8.75
CA PHE A 133 8.16 -11.87 -9.37
C PHE A 133 6.88 -11.11 -9.04
N ASP A 134 5.73 -11.77 -9.02
CA ASP A 134 4.45 -11.19 -8.62
C ASP A 134 4.50 -10.79 -7.14
N LEU A 135 4.96 -11.70 -6.28
CA LEU A 135 5.17 -11.39 -4.87
C LEU A 135 6.15 -10.24 -4.71
N TYR A 136 7.29 -10.27 -5.39
CA TYR A 136 8.28 -9.21 -5.30
C TYR A 136 7.71 -7.89 -5.82
N SER A 137 7.08 -7.85 -7.01
CA SER A 137 6.51 -6.63 -7.61
C SER A 137 5.45 -5.97 -6.73
N ARG A 138 4.55 -6.76 -6.11
CA ARG A 138 3.55 -6.26 -5.15
C ARG A 138 4.18 -5.60 -3.93
N HIS A 139 5.40 -6.01 -3.57
CA HIS A 139 6.15 -5.48 -2.43
C HIS A 139 7.32 -4.54 -2.85
N ALA A 140 7.64 -4.47 -4.15
CA ALA A 140 8.76 -3.75 -4.74
C ALA A 140 8.41 -2.32 -5.14
N GLU A 141 7.18 -1.88 -4.91
CA GLU A 141 6.89 -0.48 -4.60
C GLU A 141 6.90 -0.26 -3.09
N PRO A 142 8.05 -0.38 -2.42
CA PRO A 142 8.10 -0.03 -1.02
C PRO A 142 7.77 1.45 -0.90
N HIS A 143 6.80 1.71 -0.04
CA HIS A 143 6.49 3.04 0.40
C HIS A 143 7.81 3.71 0.81
N LYS A 144 8.25 4.70 0.02
CA LYS A 144 9.52 5.40 0.25
C LYS A 144 9.55 5.82 1.72
N LEU A 145 10.45 5.19 2.48
CA LEU A 145 10.57 5.46 3.91
C LEU A 145 10.92 6.94 4.06
N ARG A 146 10.16 7.65 4.90
CA ARG A 146 10.45 9.06 5.14
C ARG A 146 11.67 9.15 6.05
N LYS A 147 12.61 10.03 5.68
CA LYS A 147 13.78 10.40 6.52
C LYS A 147 13.38 10.82 7.95
N ARG A 148 12.14 11.27 8.17
CA ARG A 148 11.65 11.63 9.49
C ARG A 148 11.40 10.41 10.39
N TYR A 149 10.75 9.36 9.88
CA TYR A 149 10.47 8.16 10.68
C TYR A 149 11.76 7.45 11.07
N LEU A 150 12.70 7.35 10.12
CA LEU A 150 14.01 6.77 10.38
C LEU A 150 14.77 7.55 11.48
N ARG A 151 14.75 8.88 11.43
CA ARG A 151 15.35 9.72 12.48
C ARG A 151 14.72 9.53 13.85
N VAL A 152 13.39 9.38 13.92
CA VAL A 152 12.69 9.14 15.19
C VAL A 152 13.09 7.78 15.76
N CYS A 153 13.14 6.73 14.94
CA CYS A 153 13.57 5.42 15.42
C CYS A 153 15.06 5.39 15.80
N GLN A 154 15.93 6.01 15.01
CA GLN A 154 17.35 6.16 15.38
C GLN A 154 17.53 6.96 16.68
N TYR A 155 16.71 7.98 16.89
CA TYR A 155 16.71 8.74 18.14
C TYR A 155 16.40 7.82 19.33
N TYR A 156 15.32 7.05 19.29
CA TYR A 156 14.97 6.13 20.37
C TYR A 156 16.00 5.02 20.59
N ILE A 157 16.58 4.52 19.49
CA ILE A 157 17.65 3.51 19.56
C ILE A 157 18.90 4.09 20.27
N ASN A 158 19.22 5.36 20.03
CA ASN A 158 20.40 6.01 20.61
C ASN A 158 20.17 6.53 22.04
N GLU A 159 18.96 6.97 22.37
CA GLU A 159 18.60 7.46 23.70
C GLU A 159 18.77 6.37 24.79
N GLU A 160 18.55 5.10 24.42
CA GLU A 160 18.76 3.94 25.29
C GLU A 160 20.25 3.61 25.55
N GLY A 161 21.20 4.28 24.86
CA GLY A 161 22.65 4.25 25.13
C GLY A 161 23.55 3.99 23.90
N GLU A 162 24.82 4.42 23.95
CA GLU A 162 25.80 4.38 22.84
C GLU A 162 26.13 2.99 22.24
N HIS A 163 25.62 1.90 22.84
CA HIS A 163 25.97 0.53 22.48
C HIS A 163 24.77 -0.41 22.31
N VAL A 164 23.57 0.14 22.06
CA VAL A 164 22.38 -0.70 21.81
C VAL A 164 22.49 -1.42 20.47
N LEU A 165 23.00 -0.73 19.44
CA LEU A 165 23.26 -1.33 18.13
C LEU A 165 24.65 -1.95 18.06
N SER A 166 24.68 -3.24 17.75
CA SER A 166 25.86 -3.93 17.23
C SER A 166 26.34 -3.29 15.92
N GLN A 167 27.62 -3.51 15.58
CA GLN A 167 28.20 -3.03 14.32
C GLN A 167 27.35 -3.44 13.11
N THR A 168 26.82 -4.67 13.12
CA THR A 168 25.96 -5.20 12.06
C THR A 168 24.63 -4.45 11.93
N GLU A 169 24.02 -4.03 13.04
CA GLU A 169 22.75 -3.30 12.99
C GLU A 169 22.95 -1.86 12.52
N ARG A 170 24.11 -1.25 12.79
CA ARG A 170 24.48 0.08 12.24
C ARG A 170 24.59 0.06 10.72
N GLU A 171 25.09 -1.04 10.14
CA GLU A 171 25.13 -1.22 8.68
C GLU A 171 23.74 -1.44 8.05
N ILE A 172 22.72 -1.75 8.85
CA ILE A 172 21.35 -1.96 8.38
C ILE A 172 20.54 -0.66 8.52
N TYR A 173 20.61 -0.03 9.69
CA TYR A 173 19.75 1.10 10.04
C TYR A 173 20.45 2.46 9.88
N GLY A 174 21.75 2.48 9.56
CA GLY A 174 22.57 3.69 9.49
C GLY A 174 23.11 4.11 10.86
N THR A 175 23.98 5.12 10.84
CA THR A 175 24.52 5.77 12.04
C THR A 175 23.82 7.11 12.27
N GLN A 176 24.06 7.75 13.42
CA GLN A 176 23.54 9.09 13.69
C GLN A 176 24.13 10.14 12.75
N ASP A 177 25.38 9.95 12.32
CA ASP A 177 26.06 10.83 11.37
C ASP A 177 25.54 10.64 9.95
N GLU A 178 25.21 9.41 9.58
CA GLU A 178 24.69 9.05 8.25
C GLU A 178 23.34 8.32 8.33
N PRO A 179 22.29 9.00 8.82
CA PRO A 179 21.03 8.34 9.11
C PRO A 179 20.32 7.85 7.86
N SER A 180 20.66 8.39 6.68
CA SER A 180 20.01 8.04 5.41
C SER A 180 20.83 7.11 4.53
N ALA A 181 21.98 6.60 4.97
CA ALA A 181 22.85 5.76 4.13
C ALA A 181 22.12 4.55 3.53
N TYR A 182 21.18 3.95 4.28
CA TYR A 182 20.46 2.74 3.87
C TYR A 182 18.95 2.96 3.67
N ILE A 183 18.48 4.20 3.58
CA ILE A 183 17.04 4.49 3.51
C ILE A 183 16.37 3.87 2.28
N GLU A 184 17.13 3.71 1.21
CA GLU A 184 16.64 3.11 -0.03
C GLU A 184 16.50 1.59 0.08
N ASP A 185 17.18 0.93 1.02
CA ASP A 185 17.07 -0.52 1.23
C ASP A 185 16.06 -0.88 2.33
N LEU A 186 15.58 0.10 3.10
CA LEU A 186 14.60 -0.13 4.17
C LEU A 186 13.17 -0.18 3.61
N LEU A 187 12.39 -1.13 4.12
CA LEU A 187 10.97 -1.34 3.84
C LEU A 187 10.17 -1.04 5.11
N ALA A 188 9.13 -0.21 5.00
CA ALA A 188 8.14 -0.10 6.07
C ALA A 188 7.20 -1.31 6.02
N ILE A 189 7.10 -2.07 7.12
CA ILE A 189 6.20 -3.23 7.24
C ILE A 189 4.73 -2.77 7.18
N LEU A 190 4.44 -1.63 7.80
CA LEU A 190 3.12 -1.02 7.80
C LEU A 190 3.18 0.25 6.97
N PRO A 191 2.67 0.20 5.71
CA PRO A 191 2.48 1.40 4.92
C PRO A 191 1.63 2.41 5.65
N ASP A 192 2.04 3.68 5.60
CA ASP A 192 1.10 4.77 5.86
C ASP A 192 0.10 4.80 4.70
N ARG A 193 -1.09 4.22 4.92
CA ARG A 193 -2.18 4.19 3.95
C ARG A 193 -2.92 5.52 3.84
N ALA A 194 -2.46 6.57 4.53
CA ALA A 194 -3.10 7.87 4.44
C ALA A 194 -3.13 8.40 2.99
N PRO A 195 -4.26 8.97 2.54
CA PRO A 195 -4.36 9.64 1.25
C PRO A 195 -3.24 10.67 1.05
N LYS A 196 -2.85 10.90 -0.21
CA LYS A 196 -1.78 11.86 -0.55
C LYS A 196 -2.04 13.25 0.04
N PHE A 197 -3.30 13.68 0.11
CA PHE A 197 -3.68 14.95 0.72
C PHE A 197 -3.55 14.95 2.24
N THR A 198 -4.11 13.95 2.93
CA THR A 198 -3.93 13.77 4.38
C THR A 198 -2.45 13.81 4.74
N ARG A 199 -1.62 13.18 3.91
CA ARG A 199 -0.17 13.18 4.03
C ARG A 199 0.44 14.58 3.86
N LEU A 200 0.06 15.34 2.85
CA LEU A 200 0.52 16.74 2.67
C LEU A 200 0.05 17.65 3.80
N PHE A 201 -1.19 17.45 4.25
CA PHE A 201 -1.83 18.21 5.31
C PHE A 201 -1.16 17.96 6.67
N LYS A 202 -0.91 16.68 7.02
CA LYS A 202 -0.17 16.29 8.22
C LYS A 202 1.24 16.88 8.24
N ASP A 203 1.93 16.89 7.11
CA ASP A 203 3.31 17.38 7.06
C ASP A 203 3.43 18.90 7.18
N LYS A 204 2.53 19.66 6.54
CA LYS A 204 2.66 21.13 6.49
C LYS A 204 1.72 21.83 7.46
N VAL A 205 0.44 21.50 7.40
CA VAL A 205 -0.61 22.23 8.13
C VAL A 205 -0.60 21.84 9.59
N VAL A 206 -0.62 20.54 9.90
CA VAL A 206 -0.63 20.09 11.30
C VAL A 206 0.63 20.56 12.02
N ILE A 207 1.82 20.42 11.43
CA ILE A 207 3.06 20.92 12.06
C ILE A 207 3.03 22.44 12.23
N GLY A 208 2.53 23.19 11.24
CA GLY A 208 2.44 24.65 11.30
C GLY A 208 1.46 25.13 12.38
N VAL A 209 0.22 24.63 12.35
CA VAL A 209 -0.82 24.91 13.34
C VAL A 209 -0.36 24.49 14.73
N TYR A 210 0.31 23.34 14.83
CA TYR A 210 0.85 22.87 16.08
C TYR A 210 1.89 23.83 16.66
N LYS A 211 2.88 24.23 15.86
CA LYS A 211 3.90 25.19 16.28
C LYS A 211 3.30 26.54 16.68
N ALA A 212 2.27 26.99 15.97
CA ALA A 212 1.66 28.31 16.21
C ALA A 212 0.72 28.33 17.42
N ILE A 213 -0.15 27.34 17.57
CA ILE A 213 -1.28 27.37 18.51
C ILE A 213 -1.09 26.37 19.65
N LEU A 214 -0.85 25.10 19.33
CA LEU A 214 -0.83 24.02 20.33
C LEU A 214 0.46 23.91 21.14
N SER A 215 1.57 24.47 20.66
CA SER A 215 2.84 24.53 21.39
C SER A 215 2.71 25.21 22.75
N ARG A 216 1.70 26.05 22.92
CA ARG A 216 1.39 26.72 24.20
C ARG A 216 0.56 25.87 25.17
N PHE A 217 -0.16 24.87 24.68
CA PHE A 217 -1.14 24.12 25.47
C PHE A 217 -0.67 22.73 25.91
N LYS A 218 0.21 22.08 25.13
CA LYS A 218 0.67 20.73 25.46
C LYS A 218 2.11 20.78 25.98
N LYS A 219 2.32 20.29 27.20
CA LYS A 219 3.66 20.02 27.72
C LYS A 219 4.26 18.83 26.97
N PRO A 220 5.57 18.85 26.66
CA PRO A 220 6.24 17.70 26.05
C PRO A 220 6.09 16.46 26.93
N ASP A 221 6.04 15.29 26.30
CA ASP A 221 6.12 14.02 27.01
C ASP A 221 7.50 13.85 27.68
N ARG A 222 7.70 12.80 28.48
CA ARG A 222 8.94 12.55 29.23
C ARG A 222 10.21 12.66 28.38
N ASP A 223 10.13 12.29 27.10
CA ASP A 223 11.28 12.22 26.20
C ASP A 223 11.42 13.49 25.34
N GLY A 224 10.69 14.57 25.65
CA GLY A 224 10.70 15.79 24.83
C GLY A 224 9.99 15.66 23.48
N LEU A 225 9.56 14.45 23.11
CA LEU A 225 8.81 14.15 21.90
C LEU A 225 7.31 14.24 22.17
N PHE A 226 6.60 14.83 21.20
CA PHE A 226 5.15 14.80 21.19
C PHE A 226 4.66 13.57 20.44
N SER A 227 4.36 12.50 21.18
CA SER A 227 3.60 11.39 20.63
C SER A 227 2.13 11.83 20.48
N TYR A 228 1.60 11.61 19.28
CA TYR A 228 0.18 11.74 19.02
C TYR A 228 -0.31 10.40 18.55
N ASP A 229 -1.42 9.99 19.15
CA ASP A 229 -2.18 8.89 18.62
C ASP A 229 -2.64 9.25 17.19
N ASN A 230 -2.38 8.36 16.25
CA ASN A 230 -2.69 8.59 14.85
C ASN A 230 -4.20 8.61 14.65
N GLU A 231 -4.98 7.86 15.44
CA GLU A 231 -6.44 7.88 15.36
C GLU A 231 -6.98 9.26 15.71
N SER A 232 -6.40 9.91 16.73
CA SER A 232 -6.75 11.28 17.09
C SER A 232 -6.36 12.29 16.00
N LEU A 233 -5.20 12.10 15.35
CA LEU A 233 -4.78 12.96 14.24
C LEU A 233 -5.65 12.75 13.00
N ASP A 234 -6.00 11.51 12.68
CA ASP A 234 -6.89 11.17 11.56
C ASP A 234 -8.27 11.77 11.81
N PHE A 235 -8.84 11.57 13.00
CA PHE A 235 -10.09 12.20 13.41
C PHE A 235 -10.07 13.73 13.32
N MET A 236 -8.97 14.37 13.74
CA MET A 236 -8.83 15.83 13.66
C MET A 236 -8.74 16.32 12.22
N VAL A 237 -7.97 15.64 11.36
CA VAL A 237 -7.84 15.99 9.94
C VAL A 237 -9.19 15.80 9.25
N ASP A 238 -9.86 14.68 9.47
CA ASP A 238 -11.16 14.39 8.89
C ASP A 238 -12.22 15.40 9.35
N SER A 239 -12.21 15.76 10.63
CA SER A 239 -13.08 16.82 11.17
C SER A 239 -12.81 18.16 10.50
N PHE A 240 -11.54 18.55 10.35
CA PHE A 240 -11.16 19.82 9.74
C PHE A 240 -11.51 19.88 8.25
N VAL A 241 -11.25 18.80 7.51
CA VAL A 241 -11.66 18.65 6.11
C VAL A 241 -13.18 18.73 5.99
N GLY A 242 -13.92 18.08 6.89
CA GLY A 242 -15.38 18.14 6.94
C GLY A 242 -15.90 19.56 7.16
N VAL A 243 -15.32 20.31 8.11
CA VAL A 243 -15.66 21.71 8.36
C VAL A 243 -15.39 22.59 7.14
N ILE A 244 -14.22 22.43 6.49
CA ILE A 244 -13.90 23.18 5.26
C ILE A 244 -14.89 22.83 4.16
N ALA A 245 -15.15 21.55 3.91
CA ALA A 245 -16.07 21.11 2.87
C ALA A 245 -17.49 21.65 3.11
N SER A 246 -17.98 21.57 4.34
CA SER A 246 -19.29 22.13 4.72
C SER A 246 -19.34 23.65 4.52
N SER A 247 -18.31 24.37 4.98
CA SER A 247 -18.24 25.83 4.81
C SER A 247 -18.19 26.26 3.34
N LEU A 248 -17.48 25.50 2.50
CA LEU A 248 -17.40 25.73 1.06
C LEU A 248 -18.77 25.52 0.40
N CYS A 249 -19.48 24.45 0.74
CA CYS A 249 -20.84 24.20 0.25
C CYS A 249 -21.81 25.31 0.66
N SER A 250 -21.77 25.75 1.92
CA SER A 250 -22.61 26.86 2.40
C SER A 250 -22.27 28.18 1.70
N ALA A 251 -20.98 28.47 1.51
CA ALA A 251 -20.53 29.67 0.81
C ALA A 251 -21.00 29.69 -0.66
N LEU A 252 -20.97 28.55 -1.34
CA LEU A 252 -21.47 28.41 -2.70
C LEU A 252 -22.98 28.70 -2.81
N ILE A 253 -23.78 28.21 -1.86
CA ILE A 253 -25.23 28.49 -1.82
C ILE A 253 -25.48 29.99 -1.63
N ILE A 254 -24.78 30.62 -0.69
CA ILE A 254 -24.89 32.06 -0.42
C ILE A 254 -24.49 32.86 -1.65
N LEU A 255 -23.40 32.49 -2.31
CA LEU A 255 -22.91 33.19 -3.50
C LEU A 255 -23.86 33.04 -4.70
N ALA A 256 -24.48 31.87 -4.85
CA ALA A 256 -25.50 31.62 -5.87
C ALA A 256 -26.79 32.43 -5.63
N TYR A 257 -27.08 32.81 -4.38
CA TYR A 257 -28.24 33.65 -4.03
C TYR A 257 -28.08 35.11 -4.50
N PHE A 258 -26.87 35.66 -4.45
CA PHE A 258 -26.64 37.07 -4.81
C PHE A 258 -26.59 37.33 -6.33
N ILE A 259 -26.63 36.29 -7.16
CA ILE A 259 -26.38 36.40 -8.59
C ILE A 259 -27.68 36.26 -9.37
N GLN A 260 -28.19 37.41 -9.81
CA GLN A 260 -29.46 37.54 -10.52
C GLN A 260 -29.48 36.94 -11.94
N PRO A 261 -28.42 37.05 -12.78
CA PRO A 261 -28.53 36.52 -14.14
C PRO A 261 -28.53 34.98 -14.13
N PRO A 262 -29.57 34.33 -14.68
CA PRO A 262 -29.76 32.88 -14.57
C PRO A 262 -28.64 32.08 -15.24
N ALA A 263 -28.01 32.63 -16.29
CA ALA A 263 -26.86 32.03 -16.94
C ALA A 263 -25.62 32.01 -16.03
N ALA A 264 -25.37 33.08 -15.27
CA ALA A 264 -24.24 33.15 -14.34
C ALA A 264 -24.44 32.24 -13.14
N GLN A 265 -25.69 32.13 -12.65
CA GLN A 265 -26.06 31.22 -11.57
C GLN A 265 -25.74 29.76 -11.95
N LEU A 266 -26.08 29.33 -13.17
CA LEU A 266 -25.75 27.99 -13.67
C LEU A 266 -24.24 27.74 -13.75
N GLY A 267 -23.48 28.75 -14.20
CA GLY A 267 -22.03 28.68 -14.32
C GLY A 267 -21.34 28.49 -12.98
N ILE A 268 -21.81 29.18 -11.93
CA ILE A 268 -21.25 29.10 -10.58
C ILE A 268 -21.60 27.79 -9.89
N ILE A 269 -22.81 27.28 -10.12
CA ILE A 269 -23.19 25.95 -9.63
C ILE A 269 -22.30 24.90 -10.27
N THR A 270 -22.12 24.96 -11.59
CA THR A 270 -21.30 23.99 -12.32
C THR A 270 -19.84 24.04 -11.87
N SER A 271 -19.26 25.23 -11.74
CA SER A 271 -17.87 25.39 -11.29
C SER A 271 -17.69 25.03 -9.81
N GLY A 272 -18.66 25.37 -8.96
CA GLY A 272 -18.70 25.00 -7.55
C GLY A 272 -18.75 23.48 -7.36
N SER A 273 -19.65 22.79 -8.06
CA SER A 273 -19.75 21.32 -8.04
C SER A 273 -18.45 20.66 -8.53
N ALA A 274 -17.82 21.19 -9.58
CA ALA A 274 -16.52 20.70 -10.05
C ALA A 274 -15.41 20.88 -9.00
N LEU A 275 -15.40 22.03 -8.30
CA LEU A 275 -14.41 22.33 -7.27
C LEU A 275 -14.60 21.47 -6.00
N VAL A 276 -15.86 21.23 -5.61
CA VAL A 276 -16.20 20.29 -4.52
C VAL A 276 -15.80 18.85 -4.89
N ALA A 277 -16.09 18.42 -6.11
CA ALA A 277 -15.70 17.10 -6.62
C ALA A 277 -14.17 16.94 -6.61
N LEU A 278 -13.44 17.94 -7.11
CA LEU A 278 -11.97 17.95 -7.08
C LEU A 278 -11.46 17.90 -5.63
N GLY A 279 -12.05 18.69 -4.73
CA GLY A 279 -11.74 18.68 -3.31
C GLY A 279 -11.88 17.29 -2.71
N MET A 280 -13.02 16.63 -2.90
CA MET A 280 -13.28 15.28 -2.40
C MET A 280 -12.32 14.24 -2.99
N CYS A 281 -12.09 14.26 -4.31
CA CYS A 281 -11.13 13.36 -4.95
C CYS A 281 -9.72 13.51 -4.37
N LEU A 282 -9.33 14.73 -3.99
CA LEU A 282 -8.04 14.98 -3.37
C LEU A 282 -8.00 14.56 -1.90
N THR A 283 -9.05 14.87 -1.12
CA THR A 283 -9.02 14.75 0.35
C THR A 283 -9.41 13.37 0.88
N THR A 284 -10.50 12.79 0.41
CA THR A 284 -11.13 11.63 1.09
C THR A 284 -10.67 10.28 0.55
N GLY A 285 -9.97 10.25 -0.60
CA GLY A 285 -9.66 8.99 -1.29
C GLY A 285 -10.93 8.18 -1.63
N ALA A 286 -12.09 8.86 -1.60
CA ALA A 286 -13.40 8.28 -1.83
C ALA A 286 -13.44 7.60 -3.20
N GLY A 287 -14.07 6.44 -3.25
CA GLY A 287 -14.28 5.75 -4.52
C GLY A 287 -15.10 6.64 -5.45
N GLY A 288 -14.87 6.57 -6.78
CA GLY A 288 -15.58 7.41 -7.73
C GLY A 288 -17.11 7.38 -7.55
N LYS A 289 -17.67 6.24 -7.10
CA LYS A 289 -19.10 6.08 -6.78
C LYS A 289 -19.59 7.03 -5.68
N GLU A 290 -18.83 7.21 -4.60
CA GLU A 290 -19.21 8.07 -3.47
C GLU A 290 -19.22 9.54 -3.87
N VAL A 291 -18.24 9.94 -4.69
CA VAL A 291 -18.15 11.29 -5.25
C VAL A 291 -19.36 11.61 -6.12
N TRP A 292 -19.80 10.67 -6.97
CA TRP A 292 -21.00 10.86 -7.80
C TRP A 292 -22.29 11.01 -6.98
N VAL A 293 -22.45 10.22 -5.92
CA VAL A 293 -23.61 10.32 -5.02
C VAL A 293 -23.66 11.68 -4.34
N LEU A 294 -22.52 12.17 -3.84
CA LEU A 294 -22.44 13.48 -3.20
C LEU A 294 -22.75 14.62 -4.17
N ILE A 295 -22.19 14.59 -5.38
CA ILE A 295 -22.46 15.59 -6.43
C ILE A 295 -23.95 15.59 -6.81
N ALA A 296 -24.54 14.40 -6.98
CA ALA A 296 -25.96 14.28 -7.30
C ALA A 296 -26.85 14.88 -6.20
N ALA A 297 -26.56 14.57 -4.93
CA ALA A 297 -27.28 15.12 -3.78
C ALA A 297 -27.14 16.65 -3.71
N PHE A 298 -25.93 17.18 -3.90
CA PHE A 298 -25.66 18.61 -3.89
C PHE A 298 -26.38 19.34 -5.02
N ASN A 299 -26.33 18.80 -6.25
CA ASN A 299 -27.03 19.37 -7.40
C ASN A 299 -28.55 19.35 -7.19
N ALA A 300 -29.11 18.29 -6.60
CA ALA A 300 -30.54 18.22 -6.30
C ALA A 300 -30.98 19.35 -5.35
N VAL A 301 -30.20 19.60 -4.28
CA VAL A 301 -30.46 20.70 -3.33
C VAL A 301 -30.40 22.05 -4.04
N LEU A 302 -29.39 22.30 -4.87
CA LEU A 302 -29.25 23.54 -5.62
C LEU A 302 -30.41 23.79 -6.60
N VAL A 303 -30.86 22.75 -7.33
CA VAL A 303 -31.98 22.87 -8.25
C VAL A 303 -33.27 23.27 -7.52
N VAL A 304 -33.52 22.70 -6.34
CA VAL A 304 -34.69 23.06 -5.51
C VAL A 304 -34.64 24.54 -5.11
N PHE A 305 -33.48 25.05 -4.70
CA PHE A 305 -33.33 26.47 -4.36
C PHE A 305 -33.59 27.41 -5.54
N ILE A 306 -33.08 27.06 -6.73
CA ILE A 306 -33.31 27.86 -7.95
C ILE A 306 -34.79 27.84 -8.36
N ALA A 307 -35.45 26.69 -8.24
CA ALA A 307 -36.85 26.54 -8.61
C ALA A 307 -37.79 27.35 -7.70
N GLY A 308 -37.49 27.41 -6.39
CA GLY A 308 -38.29 28.16 -5.42
C GLY A 308 -38.34 29.66 -5.68
N ASP A 309 -37.21 30.27 -6.05
CA ASP A 309 -37.11 31.72 -6.26
C ASP A 309 -37.93 32.20 -7.48
N ARG A 310 -37.96 31.39 -8.55
CA ARG A 310 -38.74 31.70 -9.77
C ARG A 310 -40.25 31.57 -9.56
N GLY A 311 -40.69 30.71 -8.65
CA GLY A 311 -42.10 30.57 -8.30
C GLY A 311 -42.68 31.84 -7.68
N SER A 312 -41.87 32.60 -6.94
CA SER A 312 -42.33 33.82 -6.26
C SER A 312 -42.45 35.05 -7.17
N GLN A 313 -41.72 35.10 -8.29
CA GLN A 313 -41.74 36.25 -9.20
C GLN A 313 -42.93 36.26 -10.17
N ASN A 314 -43.60 35.12 -10.39
CA ASN A 314 -44.73 35.01 -11.32
C ASN A 314 -46.12 35.21 -10.66
N ILE A 315 -46.17 35.67 -9.39
CA ILE A 315 -47.43 35.90 -8.64
C ILE A 315 -47.73 37.42 -8.49
N VAL A 316 -47.02 38.29 -9.22
CA VAL A 316 -47.28 39.75 -9.23
C VAL A 316 -47.92 40.18 -10.54
#